data_AF-A0A2V9ZF25-F1
#
_entry.id   AF-A0A2V9ZF25-F1
#
_cell.length_a   1.000
_cell.length_b   1.000
_cell.length_c   1.000
_cell.angle_alpha   90.00
_cell.angle_beta   90.00
_cell.angle_gamma   90.00
#
_symmetry.space_group_name_H-M   'P 1'
#
loop_
_entity.id
_entity.type
_entity.pdbx_description
1 polymer ?
#
loop_
_entity_poly.entity_id
_entity_poly.type
_entity_poly.pdbx_seq_one_letter_code
_entity_poly.pdbx_strand_id
1 'polypeptide(L)'
;AHDAANSFASYEKLTVTIKATATAVTIASPKAGFNYVDFFIEFAGPPKPLDDAGAVALANVLPDTQGEPIVENVRMIFVPGTPPALRLVQHPPQPGDRWHVLGIPRVSLNAISAFVTAGGSSASARKLPYEMIIVGVE
;
A
#
# COMPACT_ATOMS: atom_id res chain seq x y z
N ALA A 1 -4.79 -4.39 -17.59
CA ALA A 1 -3.96 -4.04 -16.43
C ALA A 1 -2.76 -4.99 -16.35
N HIS A 2 -1.71 -4.65 -15.60
CA HIS A 2 -0.53 -5.52 -15.46
C HIS A 2 -0.80 -6.65 -14.45
N ASP A 3 -0.16 -7.80 -14.67
CA ASP A 3 -0.23 -8.96 -13.78
C ASP A 3 0.19 -8.62 -12.34
N ALA A 4 -0.61 -9.07 -11.37
CA ALA A 4 -0.42 -8.78 -9.96
C ALA A 4 0.90 -9.36 -9.44
N ALA A 5 1.20 -10.62 -9.78
CA ALA A 5 2.39 -11.31 -9.29
C ALA A 5 3.68 -10.58 -9.68
N ASN A 6 3.80 -10.21 -10.96
CA ASN A 6 4.96 -9.46 -11.45
C ASN A 6 5.06 -8.05 -10.86
N SER A 7 3.92 -7.37 -10.70
CA SER A 7 3.89 -6.00 -10.19
C SER A 7 4.31 -5.94 -8.73
N PHE A 8 3.71 -6.76 -7.86
CA PHE A 8 4.05 -6.81 -6.45
C PHE A 8 5.45 -7.35 -6.21
N ALA A 9 5.91 -8.35 -6.99
CA ALA A 9 7.30 -8.79 -6.92
C ALA A 9 8.31 -7.67 -7.26
N SER A 10 7.95 -6.73 -8.14
CA SER A 10 8.77 -5.55 -8.43
C SER A 10 8.81 -4.62 -7.22
N TYR A 11 7.66 -4.28 -6.64
CA TYR A 11 7.57 -3.36 -5.50
C TYR A 11 8.30 -3.92 -4.27
N GLU A 12 8.14 -5.20 -3.97
CA GLU A 12 8.75 -5.89 -2.82
C GLU A 12 10.29 -5.89 -2.86
N LYS A 13 10.89 -5.83 -4.05
CA LYS A 13 12.35 -5.82 -4.23
C LYS A 13 12.95 -4.40 -4.18
N LEU A 14 12.12 -3.36 -4.18
CA LEU A 14 12.63 -1.99 -4.20
C LEU A 14 13.34 -1.66 -2.89
N THR A 15 14.61 -1.28 -3.03
CA THR A 15 15.41 -0.72 -1.95
C THR A 15 15.51 0.79 -2.16
N VAL A 16 15.43 1.53 -1.07
CA VAL A 16 15.49 2.98 -1.04
C VAL A 16 16.62 3.45 -0.13
N THR A 17 17.28 4.54 -0.52
CA THR A 17 18.16 5.28 0.37
C THR A 17 17.40 6.47 0.93
N ILE A 18 17.34 6.55 2.25
CA ILE A 18 16.69 7.66 2.97
C ILE A 18 17.80 8.48 3.60
N LYS A 19 17.81 9.79 3.33
CA LYS A 19 18.72 10.76 3.98
C LYS A 19 17.90 11.89 4.58
N ALA A 20 18.09 12.15 5.86
CA ALA A 20 17.44 13.26 6.55
C ALA A 20 18.46 14.35 6.91
N THR A 21 18.04 15.60 6.76
CA THR A 21 18.71 16.79 7.30
C THR A 21 17.76 17.50 8.26
N ALA A 22 18.19 18.62 8.85
CA ALA A 22 17.33 19.41 9.72
C ALA A 22 16.09 19.99 9.01
N THR A 23 16.09 20.11 7.68
CA THR A 23 15.02 20.78 6.92
C THR A 23 14.40 19.91 5.83
N ALA A 24 14.97 18.74 5.53
CA ALA A 24 14.51 17.93 4.41
C ALA A 24 14.73 16.43 4.64
N VAL A 25 13.85 15.64 4.04
CA VAL A 25 14.03 14.19 3.86
C VAL A 25 14.13 13.90 2.37
N THR A 26 15.23 13.29 1.96
CA THR A 26 15.46 12.83 0.58
C THR A 26 15.25 11.32 0.50
N ILE A 27 14.44 10.90 -0.46
CA ILE A 27 14.11 9.51 -0.75
C ILE A 27 14.59 9.21 -2.17
N ALA A 28 15.58 8.33 -2.29
CA ALA A 28 16.15 7.94 -3.58
C ALA A 28 15.90 6.45 -3.85
N SER A 29 15.15 6.14 -4.91
CA SER A 29 14.84 4.77 -5.33
C SER A 29 14.97 4.59 -6.84
N PRO A 30 15.23 3.36 -7.32
CA PRO A 30 14.96 3.00 -8.71
C PRO A 30 13.48 3.21 -9.07
N LYS A 31 13.18 3.28 -10.36
CA LYS A 31 11.79 3.31 -10.84
C LYS A 31 11.12 1.97 -10.55
N ALA A 32 9.88 1.99 -10.04
CA ALA A 32 9.11 0.79 -9.70
C ALA A 32 8.61 -0.01 -10.92
N GLY A 33 8.61 0.61 -12.11
CA GLY A 33 8.22 -0.01 -13.39
C GLY A 33 6.71 0.04 -13.68
N PHE A 34 5.86 -0.04 -12.65
CA PHE A 34 4.41 -0.07 -12.78
C PHE A 34 3.75 1.00 -11.91
N ASN A 35 2.73 1.68 -12.44
CA ASN A 35 2.05 2.79 -11.77
C ASN A 35 0.66 2.43 -11.26
N TYR A 36 0.10 1.30 -11.69
CA TYR A 36 -1.18 0.78 -11.21
C TYR A 36 -1.23 -0.73 -11.41
N VAL A 37 -2.03 -1.40 -10.59
CA VAL A 37 -2.24 -2.85 -10.63
C VAL A 37 -3.73 -3.11 -10.43
N ASP A 38 -4.24 -4.10 -11.16
CA ASP A 38 -5.56 -4.68 -11.00
C ASP A 38 -5.38 -6.05 -10.35
N PHE A 39 -6.00 -6.27 -9.19
CA PHE A 39 -5.70 -7.42 -8.34
C PHE A 39 -6.82 -7.71 -7.36
N PHE A 40 -6.79 -8.91 -6.78
CA PHE A 40 -7.67 -9.29 -5.70
C PHE A 40 -7.00 -8.99 -4.36
N ILE A 41 -7.80 -8.52 -3.41
CA ILE A 41 -7.41 -8.38 -2.01
C ILE A 41 -8.24 -9.30 -1.15
N GLU A 42 -7.66 -9.81 -0.07
CA GLU A 42 -8.36 -10.44 1.04
C GLU A 42 -8.11 -9.63 2.31
N PHE A 43 -9.17 -9.14 2.95
CA PHE A 43 -9.04 -8.31 4.15
C PHE A 43 -8.46 -9.14 5.31
N ALA A 44 -7.32 -8.70 5.87
CA ALA A 44 -6.71 -9.33 7.04
C ALA A 44 -7.34 -8.84 8.35
N GLY A 45 -8.12 -7.75 8.30
CA GLY A 45 -8.74 -7.12 9.45
C GLY A 45 -9.77 -6.07 9.02
N PRO A 46 -10.62 -5.60 9.95
CA PRO A 46 -11.56 -4.53 9.65
C PRO A 46 -10.81 -3.24 9.29
N PRO A 47 -11.34 -2.43 8.35
CA PRO A 47 -10.78 -1.12 8.05
C PRO A 47 -10.78 -0.20 9.28
N LYS A 48 -9.74 0.63 9.38
CA LYS A 48 -9.57 1.61 10.45
C LYS A 48 -9.65 3.02 9.89
N PRO A 49 -10.34 3.95 10.55
CA PRO A 49 -10.38 5.34 10.13
C PRO A 49 -9.00 6.00 10.26
N LEU A 50 -8.74 6.97 9.39
CA LEU A 50 -7.59 7.87 9.43
C LEU A 50 -8.06 9.28 9.80
N ASP A 51 -7.13 10.12 10.27
CA ASP A 51 -7.42 11.49 10.74
C ASP A 51 -7.97 12.41 9.64
N ASP A 52 -7.67 12.11 8.37
CA ASP A 52 -8.15 12.84 7.19
C ASP A 52 -9.53 12.37 6.70
N ALA A 53 -10.26 11.60 7.53
CA ALA A 53 -11.50 10.92 7.19
C ALA A 53 -11.38 9.83 6.11
N GLY A 54 -10.16 9.49 5.68
CA GLY A 54 -9.89 8.29 4.92
C GLY A 54 -9.97 7.03 5.78
N ALA A 55 -9.69 5.88 5.16
CA ALA A 55 -9.57 4.62 5.86
C ALA A 55 -8.37 3.83 5.38
N VAL A 56 -7.81 3.02 6.27
CA VAL A 56 -6.81 2.01 5.95
C VAL A 56 -7.31 0.62 6.28
N ALA A 57 -7.11 -0.33 5.38
CA ALA A 57 -7.26 -1.75 5.68
C ALA A 57 -5.93 -2.47 5.45
N LEU A 58 -5.64 -3.48 6.27
CA LEU A 58 -4.58 -4.44 5.93
C LEU A 58 -5.21 -5.55 5.10
N ALA A 59 -4.56 -5.91 4.00
CA ALA A 59 -5.03 -6.97 3.14
C ALA A 59 -3.88 -7.78 2.54
N ASN A 60 -4.18 -9.05 2.28
CA ASN A 60 -3.35 -9.92 1.47
C ASN A 60 -3.70 -9.69 0.00
N VAL A 61 -2.70 -9.76 -0.88
CA VAL A 61 -2.88 -9.62 -2.32
C VAL A 61 -2.88 -11.00 -2.95
N LEU A 62 -3.91 -11.30 -3.73
CA LEU A 62 -4.11 -12.59 -4.37
C LEU A 62 -3.93 -12.46 -5.90
N PRO A 63 -3.47 -13.52 -6.59
CA PRO A 63 -3.39 -13.54 -8.06
C PRO A 63 -4.78 -13.61 -8.71
N ASP A 64 -5.72 -14.27 -8.03
CA ASP A 64 -7.09 -14.52 -8.47
C ASP A 64 -8.00 -14.84 -7.27
N THR A 65 -9.26 -15.20 -7.53
CA THR A 65 -10.28 -15.47 -6.50
C THR A 65 -10.05 -16.72 -5.65
N GLN A 66 -9.17 -17.64 -6.04
CA GLN A 66 -8.90 -18.91 -5.36
C GLN A 66 -7.43 -19.13 -5.01
N GLY A 67 -6.53 -18.26 -5.47
CA GLY A 67 -5.10 -18.37 -5.23
C GLY A 67 -4.67 -18.03 -3.80
N GLU A 68 -3.43 -18.40 -3.50
CA GLU A 68 -2.73 -18.04 -2.26
C GLU A 68 -2.18 -16.61 -2.32
N PRO A 69 -1.97 -15.95 -1.17
CA PRO A 69 -1.33 -14.64 -1.11
C PRO A 69 0.02 -14.56 -1.82
N ILE A 70 0.15 -13.59 -2.74
CA ILE A 70 1.43 -13.18 -3.33
C ILE A 70 2.22 -12.33 -2.31
N VAL A 71 1.51 -11.45 -1.62
CA VAL A 71 2.06 -10.62 -0.55
C VAL A 71 1.01 -10.43 0.53
N GLU A 72 1.45 -10.42 1.78
CA GLU A 72 0.58 -10.33 2.94
C GLU A 72 0.64 -8.95 3.60
N ASN A 73 -0.44 -8.58 4.29
CA ASN A 73 -0.48 -7.41 5.17
C ASN A 73 -0.10 -6.08 4.51
N VAL A 74 -0.47 -5.89 3.25
CA VAL A 74 -0.29 -4.62 2.53
C VAL A 74 -1.35 -3.62 2.98
N ARG A 75 -0.93 -2.37 3.19
CA ARG A 75 -1.83 -1.25 3.54
C ARG A 75 -2.61 -0.82 2.30
N MET A 76 -3.92 -0.99 2.33
CA MET A 76 -4.87 -0.48 1.35
C MET A 76 -5.47 0.82 1.88
N ILE A 77 -5.29 1.92 1.16
CA ILE A 77 -5.75 3.26 1.53
C ILE A 77 -6.97 3.60 0.69
N PHE A 78 -8.06 3.96 1.38
CA PHE A 78 -9.32 4.40 0.80
C PHE A 78 -9.46 5.91 1.06
N VAL A 79 -9.40 6.69 -0.02
CA VAL A 79 -9.39 8.15 0.03
C VAL A 79 -10.81 8.68 0.22
N PRO A 80 -11.06 9.63 1.14
CA PRO A 80 -12.40 10.13 1.41
C PRO A 80 -13.05 10.73 0.16
N GLY A 81 -14.37 10.54 0.03
CA GLY A 81 -15.16 11.05 -1.11
C GLY A 81 -14.98 10.28 -2.42
N THR A 82 -14.19 9.19 -2.45
CA THR A 82 -14.03 8.33 -3.64
C THR A 82 -15.00 7.14 -3.62
N PRO A 83 -15.34 6.56 -4.80
CA PRO A 83 -16.19 5.37 -4.84
C PRO A 83 -15.70 4.20 -3.98
N PRO A 84 -14.38 3.86 -3.92
CA PRO A 84 -13.89 2.82 -3.00
C PRO A 84 -14.16 3.11 -1.53
N ALA A 85 -14.00 4.36 -1.08
CA ALA A 85 -14.30 4.72 0.31
C ALA A 85 -15.81 4.65 0.61
N LEU A 86 -16.65 5.04 -0.35
CA LEU A 86 -18.11 4.90 -0.21
C LEU A 86 -18.52 3.42 -0.13
N ARG A 87 -17.91 2.56 -0.96
CA ARG A 87 -18.13 1.11 -0.93
C ARG A 87 -17.80 0.53 0.43
N LEU A 88 -16.70 0.97 1.04
CA LEU A 88 -16.27 0.55 2.37
C LEU A 88 -17.28 0.88 3.47
N VAL A 89 -17.94 2.04 3.37
CA VAL A 89 -19.01 2.42 4.31
C VAL A 89 -20.30 1.64 4.05
N GLN A 90 -20.67 1.45 2.78
CA GLN A 90 -21.90 0.74 2.39
C GLN A 90 -21.82 -0.76 2.66
N HIS A 91 -20.62 -1.34 2.52
CA HIS A 91 -20.35 -2.77 2.64
C HIS A 91 -19.06 -2.97 3.46
N PRO A 92 -19.11 -2.77 4.78
CA PRO A 92 -17.92 -2.90 5.62
C PRO A 92 -17.40 -4.34 5.61
N PRO A 93 -16.20 -4.59 5.06
CA PRO A 93 -15.69 -5.94 4.90
C PRO A 93 -15.27 -6.54 6.23
N GLN A 94 -15.47 -7.84 6.37
CA GLN A 94 -14.96 -8.66 7.46
C GLN A 94 -13.60 -9.28 7.08
N PRO A 95 -12.80 -9.73 8.06
CA PRO A 95 -11.61 -10.50 7.77
C PRO A 95 -11.94 -11.74 6.92
N GLY A 96 -11.17 -11.96 5.85
CA GLY A 96 -11.39 -13.03 4.87
C GLY A 96 -12.27 -12.62 3.68
N ASP A 97 -12.97 -11.48 3.73
CA ASP A 97 -13.70 -10.97 2.57
C ASP A 97 -12.71 -10.62 1.45
N ARG A 98 -13.13 -10.86 0.21
CA ARG A 98 -12.28 -10.65 -0.97
C ARG A 98 -12.90 -9.64 -1.92
N TRP A 99 -12.13 -8.64 -2.33
CA TRP A 99 -12.54 -7.65 -3.32
C TRP A 99 -11.60 -7.64 -4.52
N HIS A 100 -12.15 -7.32 -5.68
CA HIS A 100 -11.36 -7.00 -6.87
C HIS A 100 -11.15 -5.50 -6.92
N VAL A 101 -9.89 -5.06 -7.05
CA VAL A 101 -9.53 -3.65 -6.91
C VAL A 101 -8.53 -3.20 -7.95
N LEU A 102 -8.60 -1.90 -8.24
CA LEU A 102 -7.57 -1.16 -8.95
C LEU A 102 -6.82 -0.28 -7.95
N GLY A 103 -5.50 -0.45 -7.87
CA GLY A 103 -4.66 0.22 -6.89
C GLY A 103 -3.42 0.88 -7.50
N ILE A 104 -2.98 1.97 -6.88
CA ILE A 104 -1.77 2.72 -7.25
C ILE A 104 -0.76 2.61 -6.10
N PRO A 105 0.46 2.08 -6.33
CA PRO A 105 1.50 2.03 -5.30
C PRO A 105 2.00 3.44 -4.98
N ARG A 106 2.11 3.75 -3.69
CA ARG A 106 2.69 5.01 -3.18
C ARG A 106 3.63 4.73 -2.03
N VAL A 107 4.64 5.60 -1.87
CA VAL A 107 5.56 5.53 -0.73
C VAL A 107 4.81 5.89 0.55
N SER A 108 4.92 5.06 1.58
CA SER A 108 4.29 5.36 2.87
C SER A 108 5.15 6.34 3.67
N LEU A 109 4.77 7.61 3.68
CA LEU A 109 5.52 8.67 4.37
C LEU A 109 5.51 8.49 5.90
N ASN A 110 4.48 7.86 6.46
CA ASN A 110 4.43 7.51 7.89
C ASN A 110 5.54 6.52 8.26
N ALA A 111 5.77 5.50 7.44
CA ALA A 111 6.86 4.55 7.65
C ALA A 111 8.25 5.21 7.46
N ILE A 112 8.38 6.08 6.46
CA ILE A 112 9.61 6.87 6.26
C ILE A 112 9.89 7.76 7.49
N SER A 113 8.88 8.45 8.01
CA SER A 113 8.99 9.30 9.20
C SER A 113 9.43 8.51 10.43
N ALA A 114 8.86 7.31 10.62
CA ALA A 114 9.28 6.40 11.70
C ALA A 114 10.75 5.96 11.53
N PHE A 115 11.20 5.67 10.31
CA PHE A 115 12.60 5.31 10.05
C PHE A 115 13.57 6.44 10.35
N VAL A 116 13.24 7.67 9.96
CA VAL A 116 14.06 8.86 10.24
C VAL A 116 14.16 9.11 11.75
N THR A 117 13.02 9.00 12.45
CA THR A 117 12.96 9.20 13.90
C THR A 117 13.78 8.16 14.66
N ALA A 118 13.75 6.89 14.24
CA ALA A 118 14.47 5.80 14.89
C ALA A 118 15.97 5.73 14.53
N GLY A 119 16.35 6.12 13.32
CA GLY A 119 17.71 5.94 12.78
C GLY A 119 18.64 7.15 12.88
N GLY A 120 18.11 8.34 13.17
CA GLY A 120 18.85 9.60 13.08
C GLY A 120 19.22 9.98 11.63
N SER A 121 20.05 11.01 11.47
CA SER A 121 20.36 11.65 10.18
C SER A 121 21.23 10.82 9.20
N SER A 122 21.59 9.60 9.58
CA SER A 122 22.50 8.74 8.82
C SER A 122 21.77 8.03 7.68
N ALA A 123 22.33 8.08 6.47
CA ALA A 123 21.75 7.39 5.33
C ALA A 123 21.76 5.87 5.55
N SER A 124 20.60 5.23 5.41
CA SER A 124 20.49 3.76 5.44
C SER A 124 19.69 3.23 4.25
N ALA A 125 20.18 2.16 3.66
CA ALA A 125 19.46 1.41 2.63
C ALA A 125 18.43 0.51 3.31
N ARG A 126 17.16 0.62 2.90
CA ARG A 126 16.05 -0.16 3.47
C ARG A 126 15.08 -0.57 2.37
N LYS A 127 14.27 -1.60 2.61
CA LYS A 127 13.12 -1.91 1.76
C LYS A 127 12.21 -0.68 1.69
N LEU A 128 11.77 -0.31 0.49
CA LEU A 128 10.86 0.82 0.29
C LEU A 128 9.50 0.50 0.92
N PRO A 129 9.07 1.23 1.96
CA PRO A 129 7.73 1.06 2.47
C PRO A 129 6.74 1.66 1.47
N TYR A 130 5.77 0.86 1.05
CA TYR A 130 4.70 1.30 0.17
C TYR A 130 3.33 0.95 0.76
N GLU A 131 2.33 1.65 0.23
CA GLU A 131 0.93 1.39 0.45
C GLU A 131 0.20 1.52 -0.90
N MET A 132 -0.97 0.90 -1.01
CA MET A 132 -1.78 0.91 -2.22
C MET A 132 -2.93 1.89 -2.03
N ILE A 133 -2.99 2.92 -2.86
CA ILE A 133 -4.17 3.78 -2.93
C ILE A 133 -5.21 3.09 -3.80
N ILE A 134 -6.34 2.72 -3.23
CA ILE A 134 -7.43 2.06 -3.95
C ILE A 134 -8.26 3.11 -4.69
N VAL A 135 -8.31 2.97 -6.01
CA VAL A 135 -8.99 3.94 -6.91
C VAL A 135 -10.17 3.33 -7.65
N GLY A 136 -10.29 2.00 -7.66
CA GLY A 136 -11.44 1.27 -8.19
C GLY A 136 -11.72 0.02 -7.36
N VAL A 137 -12.99 -0.37 -7.30
CA VAL A 137 -13.47 -1.58 -6.62
C VAL A 137 -14.64 -2.17 -7.42
N GLU A 138 -14.65 -3.49 -7.57
CA GLU A 138 -15.74 -4.26 -8.19
C GLU A 138 -16.33 -5.27 -7.19
#